data_AF-A0A959NYP1-F1
#
_entry.id   AF-A0A959NYP1-F1
#
_cell.length_a   1.000
_cell.length_b   1.000
_cell.length_c   1.000
_cell.angle_alpha   90.00
_cell.angle_beta   90.00
_cell.angle_gamma   90.00
#
_symmetry.space_group_name_H-M   'P 1'
#
loop_
_entity.id
_entity.type
_entity.pdbx_description
1 polymer ?
#
loop_
_entity_poly.entity_id
_entity_poly.type
_entity_poly.pdbx_seq_one_letter_code
_entity_poly.pdbx_strand_id
1 'polypeptide(L)' 'LNKTIEITKWLNVRGFITVNNITDKLYASSAFINPDYLNGKPVYLEAGLPRNVIASLQIGI' A
#
# COMPACT_ATOMS: atom_id res chain seq x y z
N LEU A 1 11.57 -1.73 -8.96
CA LEU A 1 11.98 -2.92 -9.74
C LEU A 1 10.72 -3.61 -10.28
N ASN A 2 10.42 -3.41 -11.55
CA ASN A 2 9.33 -4.12 -12.23
C ASN A 2 9.89 -4.61 -13.57
N LYS A 3 10.42 -5.83 -13.58
CA LYS A 3 11.05 -6.43 -14.76
C LYS A 3 10.38 -7.77 -15.02
N THR A 4 9.95 -7.98 -16.27
CA THR A 4 9.49 -9.29 -16.73
C THR A 4 10.70 -10.14 -17.10
N ILE A 5 10.71 -11.38 -16.64
CA ILE A 5 11.65 -12.42 -17.04
C ILE A 5 10.87 -13.39 -17.93
N GLU A 6 11.26 -13.49 -19.20
CA GLU A 6 10.73 -14.50 -20.10
C GLU A 6 11.42 -15.83 -19.80
N ILE A 7 10.63 -16.85 -19.46
CA ILE A 7 11.12 -18.22 -19.24
C ILE A 7 11.05 -19.00 -20.55
N THR A 8 9.95 -18.83 -21.29
CA THR A 8 9.78 -19.34 -22.66
C THR A 8 9.01 -18.31 -23.50
N LYS A 9 8.81 -18.59 -24.80
CA LYS A 9 7.97 -17.76 -25.68
C LYS A 9 6.50 -17.62 -25.20
N TRP A 10 6.06 -18.50 -24.30
CA TRP A 10 4.67 -18.60 -23.83
C TRP A 10 4.59 -18.59 -22.30
N LEU A 11 5.69 -18.26 -21.63
CA LEU A 11 5.73 -18.25 -20.18
C LEU A 11 6.63 -17.13 -19.73
N ASN A 12 6.06 -16.20 -18.99
CA ASN A 12 6.78 -15.09 -18.38
C ASN A 12 6.47 -15.00 -16.89
N VAL A 13 7.44 -14.48 -16.15
CA VAL A 13 7.31 -14.20 -14.73
C VAL A 13 7.64 -12.74 -14.49
N ARG A 14 6.84 -12.07 -13.68
CA ARG A 14 7.05 -10.68 -13.29
C ARG A 14 6.89 -10.59 -11.78
N GLY A 15 7.74 -9.82 -11.13
CA GLY A 15 7.60 -9.56 -9.71
C GLY A 15 8.08 -8.17 -9.34
N PHE A 16 7.65 -7.71 -8.16
CA PHE A 16 8.13 -6.48 -7.56
C PHE A 16 8.12 -6.57 -6.05
N ILE A 17 8.95 -5.72 -5.43
CA ILE A 17 8.90 -5.43 -4.00
C ILE A 17 8.76 -3.91 -3.86
N THR A 18 7.82 -3.48 -3.04
CA THR A 18 7.56 -2.07 -2.73
C THR A 18 7.60 -1.87 -1.22
N VAL A 19 8.26 -0.80 -0.77
CA VAL A 19 8.25 -0.36 0.62
C VAL A 19 7.45 0.94 0.70
N ASN A 20 6.35 0.92 1.44
CA ASN A 20 5.53 2.10 1.69
C ASN A 20 5.91 2.71 3.04
N ASN A 21 5.82 4.05 3.13
CA ASN A 21 6.20 4.83 4.32
C ASN A 21 7.63 4.51 4.81
N ILE A 22 8.63 4.68 3.93
CA ILE A 22 10.02 4.26 4.16
C ILE A 22 10.65 4.86 5.42
N THR A 23 10.27 6.08 5.78
CA THR A 23 10.74 6.80 6.97
C THR A 23 9.88 6.59 8.21
N ASP A 24 8.87 5.72 8.15
CA ASP A 24 7.96 5.43 9.27
C ASP A 24 7.27 6.66 9.85
N LYS A 25 6.94 7.59 8.97
CA LYS A 25 6.34 8.85 9.38
C LYS A 25 4.91 8.61 9.82
N LEU A 26 4.52 9.19 10.95
CA LEU A 26 3.12 9.28 11.34
C LEU A 26 2.42 10.35 10.50
N TYR A 27 1.29 10.00 9.90
CA TYR A 27 0.47 10.90 9.09
C TYR A 27 -1.01 10.52 9.17
N ALA A 28 -1.90 11.46 8.85
CA ALA A 28 -3.33 11.20 8.67
C ALA A 28 -3.59 10.80 7.21
N SER A 29 -4.26 9.67 6.97
CA SER A 29 -4.56 9.18 5.62
C SER A 29 -5.70 9.94 4.96
N SER A 30 -6.69 10.31 5.76
CA SER A 30 -7.90 10.98 5.32
C SER A 30 -8.46 11.83 6.47
N ALA A 31 -9.41 12.70 6.12
CA ALA A 31 -10.19 13.42 7.10
C ALA A 31 -11.67 13.44 6.71
N PHE A 32 -12.55 13.31 7.70
CA PHE A 32 -13.99 13.42 7.49
C PHE A 32 -14.44 14.88 7.55
N ILE A 33 -15.14 15.33 6.52
CA ILE A 33 -15.89 16.59 6.55
C ILE A 33 -17.23 16.29 7.21
N ASN A 34 -17.53 16.93 8.34
CA ASN A 34 -18.61 16.58 9.28
C ASN A 34 -18.41 15.21 9.98
N PRO A 35 -17.42 15.11 10.88
CA PRO A 35 -17.18 13.89 11.65
C PRO A 35 -18.32 13.62 12.64
N ASP A 36 -18.63 12.34 12.83
CA ASP A 36 -19.46 11.91 13.96
C ASP A 36 -18.71 12.11 15.29
N TYR A 37 -19.49 12.21 16.36
CA TYR A 37 -18.97 12.35 17.72
C TYR A 37 -18.92 10.98 18.39
N LEU A 38 -17.72 10.58 18.81
CA LEU A 38 -17.52 9.42 19.67
C LEU A 38 -17.07 9.92 21.05
N ASN A 39 -17.83 9.57 22.10
CA ASN A 39 -17.57 10.03 23.48
C ASN A 39 -17.43 11.57 23.60
N GLY A 40 -18.26 12.31 22.86
CA GLY A 40 -18.26 13.78 22.87
C GLY A 40 -17.09 14.43 22.13
N LYS A 41 -16.28 13.66 21.38
CA LYS A 41 -15.17 14.19 20.58
C LYS A 41 -15.40 13.90 19.09
N PRO A 42 -15.15 14.86 18.19
CA PRO A 42 -15.23 14.61 16.76
C PRO A 42 -14.10 13.65 16.37
N VAL A 43 -14.42 12.52 15.75
CA VAL A 43 -13.43 11.60 15.19
C VAL A 43 -13.27 11.95 13.72
N TYR A 44 -12.29 12.79 13.41
CA TYR A 44 -12.16 13.39 12.08
C TYR A 44 -10.94 12.97 11.29
N LEU A 45 -9.98 12.25 11.88
CA LEU A 45 -8.78 11.77 11.18
C LEU A 45 -8.76 10.25 11.15
N GLU A 46 -8.48 9.70 9.98
CA GLU A 46 -8.08 8.29 9.85
C GLU A 46 -6.56 8.20 9.81
N ALA A 47 -6.01 7.29 10.61
CA ALA A 47 -4.57 7.10 10.66
C ALA A 47 -4.03 6.54 9.34
N GLY A 48 -2.87 7.06 8.91
CA GLY A 48 -2.06 6.47 7.85
C GLY A 48 -1.54 5.09 8.22
N LEU A 49 -1.20 4.30 7.20
CA LEU A 49 -0.63 2.97 7.42
C LEU A 49 0.82 3.09 7.96
N PRO A 50 1.21 2.23 8.91
CA PRO A 50 2.61 2.06 9.29
C PRO A 50 3.48 1.66 8.09
N ARG A 51 4.81 1.74 8.25
CA ARG A 51 5.75 1.19 7.28
C ARG A 51 5.39 -0.26 6.94
N ASN A 52 5.25 -0.54 5.65
CA ASN A 52 4.89 -1.87 5.18
C ASN A 52 5.65 -2.23 3.90
N VAL A 53 5.79 -3.54 3.68
CA VAL A 53 6.46 -4.11 2.52
C VAL A 53 5.47 -4.97 1.77
N ILE A 54 5.33 -4.72 0.47
CA ILE A 54 4.50 -5.50 -0.44
C ILE A 54 5.43 -6.24 -1.39
N ALA A 55 5.29 -7.56 -1.45
CA ALA A 55 5.96 -8.40 -2.43
C ALA A 55 4.91 -9.02 -3.35
N SER A 56 5.20 -9.06 -4.64
CA SER A 56 4.30 -9.60 -5.65
C SER A 56 5.06 -10.47 -6.64
N LEU A 57 4.41 -11.56 -7.05
CA LEU A 57 4.84 -12.46 -8.10
C LEU A 57 3.64 -12.75 -9.00
N GLN A 58 3.85 -12.64 -10.31
CA GLN A 58 2.87 -12.89 -11.35
C GLN A 58 3.47 -13.86 -12.35
N ILE A 59 2.64 -14.82 -12.77
CA ILE A 59 2.94 -15.77 -13.85
C ILE A 59 2.00 -15.42 -15.00
N GLY A 60 2.57 -15.20 -16.19
CA GLY A 60 1.83 -14.98 -17.43
C GLY A 60 2.11 -16.11 -18.41
N ILE A 61 1.06 -16.56 -19.11
CA ILE A 61 1.12 -17.51 -20.23
C ILE A 61 0.77 -16.76 -21.51
#